data_AF-A0A967WI67-F1
#
_entry.id   AF-A0A967WI67-F1
#
_cell.length_a   1.000
_cell.length_b   1.000
_cell.length_c   1.000
_cell.angle_alpha   90.00
_cell.angle_beta   90.00
_cell.angle_gamma   90.00
#
_symmetry.space_group_name_H-M   'P 1'
#
loop_
_entity.id
_entity.type
_entity.pdbx_description
1 polymer ?
#
loop_
_entity_poly.entity_id
_entity_poly.type
_entity_poly.pdbx_seq_one_letter_code
_entity_poly.pdbx_strand_id
1 'polypeptide(L)'
;ETLDLVYDDAHKYYEAPFQMKANGGMLLIDDFGRQLVRPRDLLNRWIVPLEKRVDYLTLHTGRKIEVPFDVLIVFATNLAPH
;
A
#
# COMPACT_ATOMS: atom_id res chain seq x y z
N GLU A 1 -8.01 2.90 5.18
CA GLU A 1 -8.42 1.83 4.25
C GLU A 1 -7.91 2.07 2.81
N THR A 2 -6.77 2.73 2.61
CA THR A 2 -6.23 3.03 1.27
C THR A 2 -5.23 1.99 0.73
N LEU A 3 -4.87 1.00 1.54
CA LEU A 3 -3.84 -0.01 1.24
C LEU A 3 -4.41 -1.40 0.94
N ASP A 4 -5.72 -1.56 1.02
CA ASP A 4 -6.42 -2.82 0.75
C ASP A 4 -7.32 -2.67 -0.47
N LEU A 5 -7.80 -3.79 -1.01
CA LEU A 5 -8.75 -3.79 -2.11
C LEU A 5 -10.08 -3.21 -1.65
N VAL A 6 -10.64 -2.30 -2.45
CA VAL A 6 -11.99 -1.77 -2.21
C VAL A 6 -12.92 -2.43 -3.22
N TYR A 7 -13.94 -3.11 -2.75
CA TYR A 7 -14.91 -3.79 -3.61
C TYR A 7 -16.12 -2.90 -3.89
N ASP A 8 -16.42 -2.68 -5.17
CA ASP A 8 -17.65 -2.02 -5.61
C ASP A 8 -18.75 -3.08 -5.79
N ASP A 9 -19.77 -3.04 -4.94
CA ASP A 9 -20.88 -4.00 -5.01
C ASP A 9 -21.86 -3.71 -6.14
N ALA A 10 -21.97 -2.48 -6.65
CA ALA A 10 -22.86 -2.18 -7.77
C ALA A 10 -22.28 -2.70 -9.10
N HIS A 11 -20.99 -2.48 -9.32
CA HIS A 11 -20.30 -2.79 -10.57
C HIS A 11 -19.49 -4.09 -10.53
N LYS A 12 -19.37 -4.73 -9.36
CA LYS A 12 -18.76 -6.04 -9.14
C LYS A 12 -17.27 -6.11 -9.54
N TYR A 13 -16.50 -5.05 -9.27
CA TYR A 13 -15.05 -5.03 -9.45
C TYR A 13 -14.32 -4.57 -8.19
N TYR A 14 -13.00 -4.81 -8.16
CA TYR A 14 -12.12 -4.31 -7.09
C TYR A 14 -11.29 -3.15 -7.58
N GLU A 15 -11.26 -2.07 -6.81
CA GLU A 15 -10.25 -1.05 -6.96
C GLU A 15 -8.95 -1.49 -6.28
N ALA A 16 -7.86 -1.50 -7.07
CA ALA A 16 -6.54 -1.86 -6.59
C ALA A 16 -5.97 -0.76 -5.66
N PRO A 17 -5.25 -1.15 -4.58
CA PRO A 17 -4.59 -0.19 -3.71
C PRO A 17 -3.37 0.45 -4.42
N PHE A 18 -2.90 1.60 -3.92
CA PHE A 18 -1.89 2.41 -4.61
C PHE A 18 -0.59 1.67 -4.89
N GLN A 19 -0.12 0.86 -3.94
CA GLN A 19 1.12 0.10 -4.09
C GLN A 19 1.01 -1.00 -5.16
N MET A 20 -0.18 -1.57 -5.36
CA MET A 20 -0.42 -2.52 -6.45
C MET A 20 -0.48 -1.80 -7.81
N LYS A 21 -1.12 -0.63 -7.88
CA LYS A 21 -1.16 0.19 -9.10
C LYS A 21 0.24 0.67 -9.53
N ALA A 22 1.13 0.92 -8.57
CA ALA A 22 2.51 1.34 -8.80
C ALA A 22 3.52 0.18 -8.93
N ASN A 23 3.05 -1.08 -8.94
CA ASN A 23 3.93 -2.25 -8.96
C ASN A 23 4.82 -2.26 -10.20
N GLY A 24 6.11 -2.60 -10.03
CA GLY A 24 7.14 -2.50 -11.07
C GLY A 24 7.66 -1.08 -11.32
N GLY A 25 7.14 -0.08 -10.60
CA GLY A 25 7.54 1.32 -10.67
C GLY A 25 7.86 1.91 -9.31
N MET A 26 7.45 3.16 -9.09
CA MET A 26 7.70 3.91 -7.88
C MET A 26 6.41 4.45 -7.27
N LEU A 27 6.29 4.34 -5.95
CA LEU A 27 5.25 4.99 -5.15
C LEU A 27 5.92 6.05 -4.25
N LEU A 28 5.76 7.32 -4.60
CA LEU A 28 6.23 8.45 -3.81
C LEU A 28 5.13 8.92 -2.85
N ILE A 29 5.47 8.98 -1.57
CA ILE A 29 4.60 9.49 -0.52
C ILE A 29 5.22 10.78 0.01
N ASP A 30 4.63 11.90 -0.40
CA ASP A 30 5.05 13.23 0.02
C ASP A 30 4.43 13.64 1.36
N ASP A 31 4.98 14.68 1.99
CA ASP A 31 4.55 15.20 3.29
C ASP A 31 4.43 14.13 4.40
N PHE A 32 5.32 13.13 4.35
CA PHE A 32 5.31 12.00 5.26
C PHE A 32 5.44 12.46 6.70
N GLY A 33 4.46 12.09 7.53
CA GLY A 33 4.32 12.57 8.91
C GLY A 33 3.16 13.54 9.14
N ARG A 34 2.50 14.04 8.09
CA ARG A 34 1.27 14.87 8.20
C ARG A 34 -0.02 14.13 7.83
N GLN A 35 0.05 12.81 7.68
CA GLN A 35 -1.11 11.99 7.31
C GLN A 35 -2.01 11.70 8.51
N LEU A 36 -3.29 11.44 8.25
CA LEU A 36 -4.25 10.98 9.28
C LEU A 36 -3.85 9.63 9.89
N VAL A 37 -3.22 8.78 9.09
CA VAL A 37 -2.65 7.49 9.53
C VAL A 37 -1.25 7.74 10.04
N ARG A 38 -0.91 7.16 11.20
CA ARG A 38 0.44 7.28 11.76
C ARG A 38 1.44 6.62 10.81
N PRO A 39 2.60 7.26 10.54
CA PRO A 39 3.67 6.69 9.71
C PRO A 39 4.04 5.24 10.05
N ARG A 40 4.10 4.92 11.35
CA ARG A 40 4.39 3.56 11.83
C ARG A 40 3.38 2.52 11.35
N ASP A 41 2.10 2.89 11.27
CA ASP A 41 1.04 1.96 10.86
C ASP A 41 1.16 1.65 9.35
N LEU A 42 1.57 2.63 8.54
CA LEU A 42 1.88 2.43 7.12
C LEU A 42 3.11 1.52 6.93
N LEU A 43 4.19 1.79 7.69
CA LEU A 43 5.39 0.98 7.64
C LEU A 43 5.11 -0.47 8.06
N ASN A 44 4.38 -0.69 9.16
CA ASN A 44 4.01 -2.03 9.63
C ASN A 44 3.27 -2.86 8.58
N ARG A 45 2.45 -2.22 7.73
CA ARG A 45 1.73 -2.90 6.64
C ARG A 45 2.65 -3.37 5.52
N TRP A 46 3.77 -2.67 5.29
CA TRP A 46 4.70 -2.93 4.19
C TRP A 46 6.00 -3.62 4.58
N ILE A 47 6.34 -3.71 5.88
CA ILE A 47 7.53 -4.45 6.34
C ILE A 47 7.56 -5.87 5.73
N VAL A 48 6.47 -6.62 5.85
CA VAL A 48 6.40 -8.00 5.34
C VAL A 48 6.41 -8.07 3.81
N PRO A 49 5.60 -7.30 3.06
CA PRO A 49 5.68 -7.28 1.59
C PRO A 49 7.03 -6.84 1.03
N LEU A 50 7.69 -5.85 1.63
CA LEU A 50 9.02 -5.40 1.21
C LEU A 50 10.09 -6.48 1.42
N GLU A 51 10.00 -7.22 2.53
CA GLU A 51 10.91 -8.33 2.83
C GLU A 51 10.68 -9.52 1.90
N LYS A 52 9.41 -9.92 1.70
CA LYS A 52 9.05 -11.14 0.95
C LYS A 52 8.87 -10.93 -0.55
N ARG A 53 8.83 -9.69 -1.03
CA ARG A 53 8.48 -9.32 -2.41
C ARG A 53 7.09 -9.78 -2.84
N VAL A 54 6.18 -10.02 -1.89
CA VAL A 54 4.80 -10.47 -2.13
C VAL A 54 3.86 -9.76 -1.17
N ASP A 55 2.77 -9.18 -1.69
CA ASP A 55 1.68 -8.63 -0.89
C ASP A 55 0.47 -9.56 -0.93
N TYR A 56 -0.22 -9.64 0.21
CA TYR A 56 -1.37 -10.51 0.41
C TYR A 56 -2.61 -9.64 0.54
N LEU A 57 -3.45 -9.62 -0.50
CA LEU A 57 -4.68 -8.85 -0.51
C LEU A 57 -5.87 -9.75 -0.20
N THR A 58 -6.78 -9.24 0.63
CA THR A 58 -7.99 -9.97 1.02
C THR A 58 -9.16 -9.48 0.18
N LEU A 59 -9.83 -10.40 -0.49
CA LEU A 59 -11.06 -10.17 -1.25
C LEU A 59 -12.25 -9.95 -0.31
N HIS A 60 -13.34 -9.35 -0.78
CA HIS A 60 -14.54 -9.13 0.06
C HIS A 60 -15.16 -10.45 0.54
N THR A 61 -14.85 -11.56 -0.14
CA THR A 61 -15.24 -12.92 0.22
C THR A 61 -14.38 -13.53 1.33
N GLY A 62 -13.36 -12.83 1.83
CA GLY A 62 -12.40 -13.31 2.82
C GLY A 62 -11.25 -14.15 2.25
N ARG A 63 -11.29 -14.48 0.95
CA ARG A 63 -10.20 -15.20 0.28
C ARG A 63 -8.99 -14.28 0.11
N LYS A 64 -7.78 -14.82 0.29
CA LYS A 64 -6.52 -14.10 0.05
C LYS A 64 -5.97 -14.40 -1.34
N ILE A 65 -5.39 -13.38 -1.96
CA ILE A 65 -4.62 -13.49 -3.20
C ILE A 65 -3.20 -12.99 -2.96
N GLU A 66 -2.25 -13.57 -3.69
CA GLU A 66 -0.85 -13.15 -3.71
C GLU A 66 -0.61 -12.27 -4.93
N VAL A 67 0.04 -11.13 -4.72
CA VAL A 67 0.48 -10.24 -5.80
C VAL A 67 1.97 -9.91 -5.62
N PRO A 68 2.76 -9.85 -6.70
CA PRO A 68 4.15 -9.41 -6.60
C PRO A 68 4.24 -8.00 -6.00
N PHE A 69 5.26 -7.78 -5.18
CA PHE A 69 5.53 -6.50 -4.53
C PHE A 69 6.88 -5.95 -4.95
N ASP A 70 6.94 -5.52 -6.21
CA ASP A 70 8.11 -4.96 -6.89
C ASP A 70 7.99 -3.45 -7.06
N VAL A 71 7.44 -2.77 -6.05
CA VAL A 71 7.32 -1.32 -6.01
C VAL A 71 8.48 -0.70 -5.23
N LEU A 72 9.10 0.33 -5.77
CA LEU A 72 10.02 1.20 -5.03
C LEU A 72 9.20 2.21 -4.23
N ILE A 73 9.17 2.08 -2.90
CA ILE A 73 8.49 3.03 -2.03
C ILE A 73 9.48 4.12 -1.61
N VAL A 74 9.12 5.38 -1.86
CA VAL A 74 9.91 6.56 -1.46
C VAL A 74 9.06 7.43 -0.55
N PHE A 75 9.62 7.84 0.58
CA PHE A 75 8.98 8.77 1.51
C PHE A 75 9.72 10.10 1.46
N ALA A 76 9.00 11.20 1.23
CA ALA A 76 9.51 12.55 1.37
C ALA A 76 8.87 13.19 2.60
N THR A 77 9.67 13.87 3.42
CA THR A 77 9.21 14.56 4.63
C THR A 77 9.76 15.97 4.66
N ASN A 78 8.95 16.89 5.18
CA ASN A 78 9.34 18.28 5.41
C ASN A 78 10.03 18.49 6.78
N LEU A 79 10.36 17.40 7.48
CA LEU A 79 11.20 17.46 8.68
C LEU A 79 12.64 17.76 8.29
N ALA A 80 13.24 18.77 8.91
CA ALA A 80 14.65 19.07 8.71
C ALA A 80 15.50 17.87 9.18
N PRO A 81 16.51 17.43 8.39
CA PRO A 81 17.45 16.44 8.86
C PRO A 81 18.24 17.04 10.04
N HIS A 82 18.11 16.42 11.21
CA HIS A 82 18.85 16.77 12.42
C HIS A 82 20.27 16.19 12.36
#